data_AF-A0A395ZZ33-F1
#
_entry.id   AF-A0A395ZZ33-F1
#
_cell.length_a   1.000
_cell.length_b   1.000
_cell.length_c   1.000
_cell.angle_alpha   90.00
_cell.angle_beta   90.00
_cell.angle_gamma   90.00
#
_symmetry.space_group_name_H-M   'P 1'
#
loop_
_entity.id
_entity.type
_entity.pdbx_description
1 polymer ?
#
loop_
_entity_poly.entity_id
_entity_poly.type
_entity_poly.pdbx_seq_one_letter_code
_entity_poly.pdbx_strand_id
1 'polypeptide(L)'
;MRVYILALQNRIYFAEKLLEDIKNARIISKPFVDETVTEIATDVKRRIAGADIILAIIDEKSNNSVMFNTELQLALMESRKNRNKMLIPIILDDVAVPVTIEDTLYIKCNSESEEDLEKTKLKIVRMMEHKRYIVKKQKLRENKSRTSSMVILTLAIEVFAVLFIVLLIKEPSFNIGHWDDKGIMISSLVGIMTTLSIATLSTSYLSIMKRRRQEDEEEIEFYSRRLKRAIVPEESKQPQNNKSGNEETKKEIDALGRMMINLEDIKEFYTWSQK
;
A
#
# COMPACT_ATOMS: atom_id res chain seq x y z
N MET A 1 13.64 4.68 -2.00
CA MET A 1 13.35 3.26 -2.29
C MET A 1 14.65 2.65 -2.78
N ARG A 2 15.04 1.52 -2.22
CA ARG A 2 16.24 0.80 -2.63
C ARG A 2 15.91 0.00 -3.89
N VAL A 3 16.63 0.28 -4.97
CA VAL A 3 16.43 -0.36 -6.27
C VAL A 3 17.59 -1.31 -6.54
N TYR A 4 17.28 -2.56 -6.82
CA TYR A 4 18.23 -3.55 -7.28
C TYR A 4 18.11 -3.67 -8.79
N ILE A 5 19.21 -3.44 -9.51
CA ILE A 5 19.26 -3.63 -10.97
C ILE A 5 19.73 -5.06 -11.23
N LEU A 6 18.89 -5.82 -11.90
CA LEU A 6 19.17 -7.12 -12.47
C LEU A 6 19.38 -6.93 -13.97
N ALA A 7 20.63 -6.83 -14.41
CA ALA A 7 20.99 -6.63 -15.80
C ALA A 7 22.37 -7.23 -16.07
N LEU A 8 22.64 -7.60 -17.32
CA LEU A 8 24.01 -7.89 -17.75
C LEU A 8 24.87 -6.61 -17.68
N GLN A 9 26.19 -6.79 -17.53
CA GLN A 9 27.16 -5.69 -17.34
C GLN A 9 27.04 -4.58 -18.39
N ASN A 10 26.81 -4.96 -19.66
CA ASN A 10 26.65 -4.05 -20.80
C ASN A 10 25.33 -3.24 -20.76
N ARG A 11 24.35 -3.65 -19.96
CA ARG A 11 23.03 -3.00 -19.85
C ARG A 11 22.81 -2.28 -18.52
N ILE A 12 23.79 -2.31 -17.60
CA ILE A 12 23.71 -1.57 -16.33
C ILE A 12 23.54 -0.07 -16.58
N TYR A 13 24.34 0.51 -17.48
CA TYR A 13 24.25 1.94 -17.80
C TYR A 13 22.86 2.35 -18.31
N PHE A 14 22.25 1.49 -19.13
CA PHE A 14 20.88 1.72 -19.61
C PHE A 14 19.86 1.71 -18.44
N ALA A 15 20.00 0.77 -17.51
CA ALA A 15 19.16 0.69 -16.32
C ALA A 15 19.35 1.92 -15.41
N GLU A 16 20.57 2.42 -15.27
CA GLU A 16 20.87 3.64 -14.52
C GLU A 16 20.21 4.86 -15.18
N LYS A 17 20.31 4.98 -16.51
CA LYS A 17 19.65 6.03 -17.29
C LYS A 17 18.12 6.05 -17.12
N LEU A 18 17.49 4.87 -16.97
CA LEU A 18 16.06 4.76 -16.67
C LEU A 18 15.69 5.27 -15.26
N LEU A 19 16.64 5.32 -14.34
CA LEU A 19 16.42 5.68 -12.93
C LEU A 19 16.95 7.07 -12.57
N GLU A 20 17.73 7.72 -13.45
CA GLU A 20 18.44 8.99 -13.22
C GLU A 20 17.52 10.11 -12.70
N ASP A 21 16.34 10.27 -13.31
CA ASP A 21 15.39 11.33 -12.97
C ASP A 21 14.55 11.03 -11.71
N ILE A 22 14.72 9.84 -11.12
CA ILE A 22 13.90 9.39 -9.99
C ILE A 22 14.57 9.80 -8.67
N LYS A 23 14.26 11.02 -8.21
CA LYS A 23 14.81 11.69 -6.98
C LYS A 23 14.87 10.86 -5.68
N ASN A 24 14.22 9.69 -5.61
CA ASN A 24 14.18 8.83 -4.42
C ASN A 24 14.65 7.39 -4.67
N ALA A 25 15.18 7.08 -5.85
CA ALA A 25 15.75 5.78 -6.16
C ALA A 25 17.20 5.72 -5.65
N ARG A 26 17.50 4.79 -4.74
CA ARG A 26 18.88 4.48 -4.33
C ARG A 26 19.24 3.13 -4.91
N ILE A 27 20.15 3.12 -5.87
CA ILE A 27 20.65 1.90 -6.48
C ILE A 27 21.53 1.16 -5.47
N ILE A 28 21.27 -0.13 -5.26
CA ILE A 28 22.00 -0.99 -4.31
C ILE A 28 22.70 -2.18 -5.00
N SER A 29 22.48 -2.36 -6.29
CA SER A 29 23.24 -3.30 -7.12
C SER A 29 24.62 -2.71 -7.42
N LYS A 30 25.68 -3.46 -7.11
CA LYS A 30 27.03 -3.22 -7.66
C LYS A 30 27.33 -4.29 -8.71
N PRO A 31 28.06 -3.95 -9.79
CA PRO A 31 28.58 -4.95 -10.72
C PRO A 31 29.46 -5.96 -9.99
N PHE A 32 29.38 -7.23 -10.37
CA PHE A 32 30.19 -8.30 -9.78
C PHE A 32 31.66 -8.09 -10.18
N VAL A 33 32.54 -7.98 -9.19
CA VAL A 33 33.99 -7.96 -9.37
C VAL A 33 34.51 -9.18 -8.62
N ASP A 34 34.85 -10.23 -9.38
CA ASP A 34 35.64 -11.41 -8.96
C ASP A 34 35.49 -11.88 -7.50
N GLU A 35 34.32 -12.41 -7.15
CA GLU A 35 34.13 -13.16 -5.89
C GLU A 35 33.72 -14.62 -6.19
N THR A 36 33.92 -15.51 -5.21
CA THR A 36 33.67 -16.95 -5.40
C THR A 36 32.18 -17.24 -5.60
N VAL A 37 31.84 -18.24 -6.43
CA VAL A 37 30.46 -18.55 -6.89
C VAL A 37 29.46 -18.73 -5.73
N THR A 38 29.91 -19.26 -4.58
CA THR A 38 29.07 -19.47 -3.40
C THR A 38 28.79 -18.19 -2.61
N GLU A 39 29.76 -17.27 -2.53
CA GLU A 39 29.58 -15.98 -1.85
C GLU A 39 28.65 -15.08 -2.67
N ILE A 40 28.78 -15.10 -4.00
CA ILE A 40 27.91 -14.41 -4.95
C ILE A 40 26.43 -14.74 -4.72
N ALA A 41 26.07 -16.02 -4.58
CA ALA A 41 24.67 -16.42 -4.42
C ALA A 41 24.04 -15.90 -3.11
N THR A 42 24.81 -15.90 -2.01
CA THR A 42 24.33 -15.40 -0.72
C THR A 42 24.22 -13.88 -0.70
N ASP A 43 25.16 -13.18 -1.33
CA ASP A 43 25.16 -11.73 -1.40
C ASP A 43 24.05 -11.20 -2.33
N VAL A 44 23.86 -11.81 -3.50
CA VAL A 44 22.71 -11.58 -4.39
C VAL A 44 21.40 -11.68 -3.63
N LYS A 45 21.18 -12.80 -2.93
CA LYS A 45 19.95 -13.02 -2.17
C LYS A 45 19.75 -11.95 -1.09
N ARG A 46 20.82 -11.55 -0.40
CA ARG A 46 20.78 -10.48 0.61
C ARG A 46 20.44 -9.13 0.00
N ARG A 47 21.00 -8.80 -1.17
CA ARG A 47 20.72 -7.55 -1.89
C ARG A 47 19.28 -7.51 -2.40
N ILE A 48 18.79 -8.59 -3.01
CA ILE A 48 17.38 -8.73 -3.43
C ILE A 48 16.46 -8.61 -2.20
N ALA A 49 16.80 -9.25 -1.07
CA ALA A 49 16.07 -9.11 0.19
C ALA A 49 16.13 -7.68 0.78
N GLY A 50 17.22 -6.97 0.53
CA GLY A 50 17.38 -5.55 0.86
C GLY A 50 16.71 -4.58 -0.12
N ALA A 51 16.21 -5.03 -1.26
CA ALA A 51 15.59 -4.17 -2.26
C ALA A 51 14.11 -3.92 -1.99
N ASP A 52 13.64 -2.70 -2.25
CA ASP A 52 12.20 -2.40 -2.28
C ASP A 52 11.65 -2.62 -3.70
N ILE A 53 12.48 -2.35 -4.72
CA ILE A 53 12.17 -2.54 -6.14
C ILE A 53 13.31 -3.33 -6.78
N ILE A 54 12.96 -4.25 -7.67
CA ILE A 54 13.89 -5.00 -8.50
C ILE A 54 13.58 -4.64 -9.95
N LEU A 55 14.55 -4.02 -10.64
CA LEU A 55 14.44 -3.65 -12.04
C LEU A 55 15.21 -4.69 -12.86
N ALA A 56 14.51 -5.50 -13.65
CA ALA A 56 15.12 -6.54 -14.47
C ALA A 56 15.18 -6.08 -15.92
N ILE A 57 16.36 -5.98 -16.51
CA ILE A 57 16.57 -5.64 -17.92
C ILE A 57 16.86 -6.92 -18.69
N ILE A 58 15.99 -7.26 -19.63
CA ILE A 58 16.01 -8.49 -20.39
C ILE A 58 16.31 -8.13 -21.86
N ASP A 59 17.49 -8.50 -22.32
CA ASP A 59 17.90 -8.47 -23.72
C ASP A 59 18.17 -9.88 -24.26
N GLU A 60 18.47 -9.98 -25.56
CA GLU A 60 18.75 -11.26 -26.24
C GLU A 60 19.87 -12.06 -25.55
N LYS A 61 20.91 -11.37 -25.07
CA LYS A 61 22.05 -12.01 -24.41
C LYS A 61 21.68 -12.53 -23.02
N SER A 62 20.82 -11.81 -22.30
CA SER A 62 20.38 -12.17 -20.95
C SER A 62 19.52 -13.43 -20.94
N ASN A 63 18.68 -13.65 -21.96
CA ASN A 63 17.84 -14.85 -22.08
C ASN A 63 18.65 -16.15 -22.08
N ASN A 64 19.83 -16.13 -22.69
CA ASN A 64 20.71 -17.29 -22.78
C ASN A 64 21.67 -17.43 -21.59
N SER A 65 21.70 -16.47 -20.67
CA SER A 65 22.61 -16.47 -19.53
C SER A 65 22.03 -17.27 -18.36
N VAL A 66 22.69 -18.39 -18.03
CA VAL A 66 22.32 -19.23 -16.87
C VAL A 66 22.35 -18.44 -15.56
N MET A 67 23.35 -17.58 -15.40
CA MET A 67 23.51 -16.74 -14.20
C MET A 67 22.37 -15.74 -14.08
N PHE A 68 22.05 -15.02 -15.16
CA PHE A 68 20.94 -14.06 -15.18
C PHE A 68 19.60 -14.74 -14.90
N ASN A 69 19.33 -15.88 -15.53
CA ASN A 69 18.10 -16.64 -15.32
C ASN A 69 17.95 -17.12 -13.88
N THR A 70 19.05 -17.56 -13.25
CA THR A 70 19.05 -17.96 -11.83
C THR A 70 18.71 -16.76 -10.92
N GLU A 71 19.31 -15.61 -11.19
CA GLU A 71 19.08 -14.39 -10.43
C GLU A 71 17.65 -13.83 -10.62
N LEU A 72 17.12 -13.91 -11.85
CA LEU A 72 15.74 -13.58 -12.18
C LEU A 72 14.75 -14.46 -11.44
N GLN A 73 15.00 -15.77 -11.37
CA GLN A 73 14.18 -16.70 -10.59
C GLN A 73 14.20 -16.37 -9.10
N LEU A 74 15.37 -16.07 -8.53
CA LEU A 74 15.50 -15.64 -7.13
C LEU A 74 14.71 -14.35 -6.86
N ALA A 75 14.80 -13.37 -7.75
CA ALA A 75 14.05 -12.12 -7.68
C ALA A 75 12.53 -12.36 -7.76
N LEU A 76 12.07 -13.22 -8.67
CA LEU A 76 10.67 -13.61 -8.78
C LEU A 76 10.16 -14.26 -7.50
N MET A 77 10.89 -15.24 -6.96
CA MET A 77 10.54 -15.93 -5.71
C MET A 77 10.40 -14.94 -4.54
N GLU A 78 11.37 -14.03 -4.39
CA GLU A 78 11.38 -13.06 -3.29
C GLU A 78 10.26 -12.02 -3.45
N SER A 79 9.93 -11.62 -4.68
CA SER A 79 8.80 -10.72 -4.97
C SER A 79 7.44 -11.35 -4.67
N ARG A 80 7.28 -12.67 -4.94
CA ARG A 80 6.07 -13.43 -4.64
C ARG A 80 5.90 -13.65 -3.13
N LYS A 81 7.00 -13.92 -2.43
CA LYS A 81 7.00 -14.11 -0.98
C LYS A 81 6.68 -12.82 -0.23
N ASN A 82 7.19 -11.69 -0.70
CA ASN A 82 7.03 -10.39 -0.04
C ASN A 82 6.30 -9.39 -0.94
N ARG A 83 4.99 -9.22 -0.68
CA ARG A 83 4.14 -8.27 -1.41
C ARG A 83 4.59 -6.81 -1.34
N ASN A 84 5.50 -6.44 -0.43
CA ASN A 84 6.05 -5.09 -0.36
C ASN A 84 7.16 -4.85 -1.39
N LYS A 85 7.75 -5.92 -1.94
CA LYS A 85 8.70 -5.83 -3.04
C LYS A 85 7.97 -5.69 -4.36
N MET A 86 8.64 -5.09 -5.34
CA MET A 86 8.09 -4.94 -6.69
C MET A 86 9.15 -5.32 -7.70
N LEU A 87 8.88 -6.33 -8.52
CA LEU A 87 9.68 -6.66 -9.67
C LEU A 87 9.12 -5.91 -10.89
N ILE A 88 9.98 -5.23 -11.63
CA ILE A 88 9.65 -4.55 -12.90
C ILE A 88 10.53 -5.18 -13.99
N PRO A 89 10.00 -6.14 -14.76
CA PRO A 89 10.70 -6.67 -15.93
C PRO A 89 10.58 -5.69 -17.09
N ILE A 90 11.71 -5.41 -17.75
CA ILE A 90 11.82 -4.60 -18.96
C ILE A 90 12.40 -5.48 -20.06
N ILE A 91 11.65 -5.64 -21.14
CA ILE A 91 12.04 -6.41 -22.31
C ILE A 91 12.55 -5.43 -23.35
N LEU A 92 13.82 -5.58 -23.72
CA LEU A 92 14.49 -4.76 -24.71
C LEU A 92 14.26 -5.31 -26.12
N ASP A 93 14.12 -4.40 -27.08
CA ASP A 93 14.25 -4.65 -28.52
C ASP A 93 13.37 -5.80 -29.05
N ASP A 94 12.15 -5.93 -28.49
CA ASP A 94 11.15 -6.97 -28.82
C ASP A 94 11.65 -8.43 -28.75
N VAL A 95 12.63 -8.68 -27.88
CA VAL A 95 13.14 -10.03 -27.61
C VAL A 95 12.04 -10.94 -27.06
N ALA A 96 12.16 -12.24 -27.33
CA ALA A 96 11.26 -13.26 -26.80
C ALA A 96 11.17 -13.19 -25.26
N VAL A 97 9.94 -13.22 -24.75
CA VAL A 97 9.66 -13.15 -23.33
C VAL A 97 10.05 -14.48 -22.67
N PRO A 98 10.88 -14.49 -21.61
CA PRO A 98 11.13 -15.71 -20.84
C PRO A 98 9.85 -16.28 -20.24
N VAL A 99 9.66 -17.60 -20.34
CA VAL A 99 8.52 -18.33 -19.75
C VAL A 99 8.34 -18.03 -18.26
N THR A 100 9.44 -17.71 -17.55
CA THR A 100 9.41 -17.35 -16.12
C THR A 100 8.65 -16.07 -15.80
N ILE A 101 8.49 -15.17 -16.77
CA ILE A 101 7.84 -13.85 -16.60
C ILE A 101 6.60 -13.66 -17.48
N GLU A 102 6.17 -14.68 -18.21
CA GLU A 102 5.02 -14.62 -19.12
C GLU A 102 3.73 -14.19 -18.40
N ASP A 103 3.50 -14.71 -17.19
CA ASP A 103 2.36 -14.35 -16.33
C ASP A 103 2.56 -13.05 -15.53
N THR A 104 3.66 -12.33 -15.76
CA THR A 104 3.99 -11.10 -15.01
C THR A 104 3.90 -9.87 -15.87
N LEU A 105 3.49 -8.75 -15.28
CA LEU A 105 3.36 -7.50 -16.01
C LEU A 105 4.76 -6.93 -16.31
N TYR A 106 5.12 -6.89 -17.60
CA TYR A 106 6.41 -6.39 -18.09
C TYR A 106 6.23 -5.13 -18.93
N ILE A 107 7.34 -4.40 -19.14
CA ILE A 107 7.39 -3.20 -19.98
C ILE A 107 8.26 -3.52 -21.19
N LYS A 108 7.72 -3.35 -22.40
CA LYS A 108 8.53 -3.34 -23.63
C LYS A 108 9.19 -1.98 -23.80
N CYS A 109 10.46 -1.97 -24.15
CA CYS A 109 11.22 -0.75 -24.43
C CYS A 109 12.20 -1.02 -25.58
N ASN A 110 12.18 -0.20 -26.62
CA ASN A 110 13.27 -0.19 -27.60
C ASN A 110 14.44 0.63 -27.00
N SER A 111 15.64 0.06 -27.00
CA SER A 111 16.81 0.70 -26.39
C SER A 111 17.36 1.88 -27.20
N GLU A 112 17.04 1.96 -28.50
CA GLU A 112 17.47 3.04 -29.41
C GLU A 112 16.45 4.18 -29.51
N SER A 113 15.22 3.96 -29.07
CA SER A 113 14.14 4.95 -29.13
C SER A 113 14.10 5.82 -27.88
N GLU A 114 14.37 7.12 -28.04
CA GLU A 114 14.29 8.08 -26.94
C GLU A 114 12.85 8.26 -26.43
N GLU A 115 11.85 8.17 -27.33
CA GLU A 115 10.44 8.25 -26.95
C GLU A 115 10.02 7.06 -26.08
N ASP A 116 10.44 5.84 -26.42
CA ASP A 116 10.15 4.65 -25.62
C ASP A 116 10.87 4.67 -24.28
N LEU A 117 12.08 5.23 -24.24
CA LEU A 117 12.82 5.44 -23.00
C LEU A 117 12.04 6.35 -22.05
N GLU A 118 11.60 7.52 -22.51
CA GLU A 118 10.83 8.47 -21.69
C GLU A 118 9.47 7.89 -21.26
N LYS A 119 8.79 7.19 -22.16
CA LYS A 119 7.55 6.46 -21.84
C LYS A 119 7.76 5.39 -20.78
N THR A 120 8.89 4.68 -20.85
CA THR A 120 9.27 3.64 -19.88
C THR A 120 9.61 4.26 -18.53
N LYS A 121 10.39 5.34 -18.50
CA LYS A 121 10.66 6.13 -17.28
C LYS A 121 9.34 6.55 -16.60
N LEU A 122 8.40 7.12 -17.36
CA LEU A 122 7.11 7.55 -16.84
C LEU A 122 6.30 6.39 -16.24
N LYS A 123 6.28 5.23 -16.90
CA LYS A 123 5.63 4.02 -16.38
C LYS A 123 6.27 3.56 -15.06
N ILE A 124 7.61 3.52 -15.00
CA ILE A 124 8.35 3.15 -13.78
C ILE A 124 7.99 4.11 -12.64
N VAL A 125 8.03 5.43 -12.88
CA VAL A 125 7.67 6.45 -11.88
C VAL A 125 6.26 6.22 -11.35
N ARG A 126 5.27 6.05 -12.24
CA ARG A 126 3.88 5.80 -11.83
C ARG A 126 3.75 4.52 -10.99
N MET A 127 4.41 3.44 -11.38
CA MET A 127 4.39 2.19 -10.62
C MET A 127 5.04 2.36 -9.24
N MET A 128 6.17 3.08 -9.15
CA MET A 128 6.86 3.37 -7.90
C MET A 128 6.03 4.23 -6.95
N GLU A 129 5.39 5.28 -7.46
CA GLU A 129 4.50 6.15 -6.68
C GLU A 129 3.29 5.39 -6.16
N HIS A 130 2.66 4.58 -7.01
CA HIS A 130 1.54 3.75 -6.62
C HIS A 130 1.94 2.76 -5.52
N LYS A 131 3.10 2.11 -5.65
CA LYS A 131 3.63 1.22 -4.62
C LYS A 131 3.90 1.95 -3.31
N ARG A 132 4.51 3.13 -3.37
CA ARG A 132 4.78 3.96 -2.19
C ARG A 132 3.50 4.33 -1.45
N TYR A 133 2.44 4.67 -2.19
CA TYR A 133 1.13 4.94 -1.63
C TYR A 133 0.56 3.71 -0.91
N ILE A 134 0.57 2.52 -1.55
CA ILE A 134 0.09 1.27 -0.95
C ILE A 134 0.84 0.96 0.35
N VAL A 135 2.17 1.01 0.33
CA VAL A 135 3.00 0.71 1.51
C VAL A 135 2.72 1.71 2.64
N LYS A 136 2.57 3.00 2.33
CA LYS A 136 2.22 4.02 3.33
C LYS A 136 0.84 3.73 3.95
N LYS A 137 -0.15 3.39 3.13
CA LYS A 137 -1.50 3.05 3.57
C LYS A 137 -1.51 1.79 4.45
N GLN A 138 -0.76 0.76 4.08
CA GLN A 138 -0.65 -0.45 4.89
C GLN A 138 -0.05 -0.14 6.27
N LYS A 139 1.04 0.62 6.33
CA LYS A 139 1.63 1.05 7.61
C LYS A 139 0.66 1.87 8.46
N LEU A 140 -0.10 2.75 7.83
CA LEU A 140 -1.13 3.53 8.52
C LEU A 140 -2.21 2.61 9.12
N ARG A 141 -2.68 1.61 8.34
CA ARG A 141 -3.67 0.62 8.80
C ARG A 141 -3.15 -0.24 9.94
N GLU A 142 -1.90 -0.71 9.87
CA GLU A 142 -1.24 -1.46 10.94
C GLU A 142 -1.08 -0.61 12.21
N ASN A 143 -0.70 0.66 12.08
CA ASN A 143 -0.62 1.57 13.22
C ASN A 143 -2.02 1.87 13.80
N LYS A 144 -3.04 2.02 12.94
CA LYS A 144 -4.46 2.17 13.31
C LYS A 144 -4.95 0.94 14.08
N SER A 145 -4.59 -0.27 13.67
CA SER A 145 -4.98 -1.50 14.39
C SER A 145 -4.25 -1.66 15.72
N ARG A 146 -2.95 -1.35 15.80
CA ARG A 146 -2.18 -1.41 17.06
C ARG A 146 -2.70 -0.43 18.11
N THR A 147 -2.96 0.81 17.70
CA THR A 147 -3.56 1.82 18.59
C THR A 147 -4.97 1.43 19.02
N SER A 148 -5.80 0.95 18.08
CA SER A 148 -7.14 0.43 18.42
C SER A 148 -7.08 -0.73 19.41
N SER A 149 -6.18 -1.69 19.21
CA SER A 149 -5.99 -2.84 20.10
C SER A 149 -5.53 -2.40 21.49
N MET A 150 -4.60 -1.45 21.59
CA MET A 150 -4.14 -0.92 22.87
C MET A 150 -5.29 -0.24 23.63
N VAL A 151 -6.10 0.58 22.97
CA VAL A 151 -7.24 1.24 23.63
C VAL A 151 -8.31 0.22 24.06
N ILE A 152 -8.64 -0.77 23.24
CA ILE A 152 -9.59 -1.84 23.60
C ILE A 152 -9.08 -2.62 24.81
N LEU A 153 -7.78 -2.95 24.85
CA LEU A 153 -7.17 -3.65 25.97
C LEU A 153 -7.25 -2.81 27.26
N THR A 154 -6.92 -1.51 27.19
CA THR A 154 -7.05 -0.60 28.34
C THR A 154 -8.48 -0.55 28.86
N LEU A 155 -9.47 -0.40 27.97
CA LEU A 155 -10.88 -0.33 28.35
C LEU A 155 -11.36 -1.66 28.97
N ALA A 156 -10.91 -2.80 28.45
CA ALA A 156 -11.23 -4.11 29.03
C ALA A 156 -10.66 -4.25 30.45
N ILE A 157 -9.40 -3.85 30.68
CA ILE A 157 -8.77 -3.87 32.01
C ILE A 157 -9.56 -3.03 33.02
N GLU A 158 -10.06 -1.86 32.60
CA GLU A 158 -10.85 -0.99 33.47
C GLU A 158 -12.23 -1.57 33.81
N VAL A 159 -12.91 -2.17 32.83
CA VAL A 159 -14.18 -2.88 33.09
C VAL A 159 -13.95 -4.04 34.07
N PHE A 160 -12.86 -4.79 33.92
CA PHE A 160 -12.48 -5.84 34.88
C PHE A 160 -12.17 -5.27 36.26
N ALA A 161 -11.50 -4.12 36.37
CA ALA A 161 -11.20 -3.48 37.66
C ALA A 161 -12.47 -3.03 38.39
N VAL A 162 -13.45 -2.44 37.67
CA VAL A 162 -14.76 -2.08 38.24
C VAL A 162 -15.50 -3.32 38.71
N LEU A 163 -15.54 -4.37 37.88
CA LEU A 163 -16.19 -5.63 38.22
C LEU A 163 -15.55 -6.27 39.46
N PHE A 164 -14.22 -6.20 39.60
CA PHE A 164 -13.49 -6.65 40.77
C PHE A 164 -13.86 -5.85 42.03
N ILE A 165 -13.96 -4.51 41.95
CA ILE A 165 -14.43 -3.67 43.06
C ILE A 165 -15.87 -4.03 43.46
N VAL A 166 -16.76 -4.23 42.49
CA VAL A 166 -18.16 -4.62 42.76
C VAL A 166 -18.23 -5.99 43.44
N LEU A 167 -17.43 -6.97 43.00
CA LEU A 167 -17.36 -8.29 43.63
C LEU A 167 -16.83 -8.21 45.06
N LEU A 168 -15.79 -7.39 45.31
CA LEU A 168 -15.26 -7.16 46.65
C LEU A 168 -16.30 -6.54 47.60
N ILE A 169 -17.20 -5.70 47.10
CA ILE A 169 -18.29 -5.10 47.90
C ILE A 169 -19.42 -6.12 48.15
N LYS A 170 -19.66 -7.05 47.22
CA LYS A 170 -20.83 -7.94 47.25
C LYS A 170 -20.57 -9.28 47.95
N GLU A 171 -19.32 -9.74 48.06
CA GLU A 171 -18.98 -10.97 48.78
C GLU A 171 -18.79 -10.74 50.29
N PRO A 172 -19.58 -11.40 51.17
CA PRO A 172 -19.49 -11.24 52.63
C PRO A 172 -18.19 -11.83 53.24
N SER A 173 -17.42 -12.57 52.45
CA SER A 173 -16.10 -13.13 52.79
C SER A 173 -14.97 -12.10 52.83
N PHE A 174 -15.14 -10.93 52.20
CA PHE A 174 -14.22 -9.79 52.26
C PHE A 174 -14.72 -8.68 53.20
N ASN A 175 -15.42 -9.05 54.28
CA ASN A 175 -15.75 -8.17 55.39
C ASN A 175 -14.44 -7.66 56.06
N ILE A 176 -13.88 -6.58 55.54
CA ILE A 176 -13.12 -5.64 56.39
C ILE A 176 -14.16 -5.10 57.37
N GLY A 177 -14.01 -5.52 58.62
CA GLY A 177 -15.01 -5.38 59.67
C GLY A 177 -15.53 -3.95 59.81
N HIS A 178 -16.85 -3.88 60.03
CA HIS A 178 -17.63 -2.72 60.46
C HIS A 178 -17.39 -1.45 59.62
N TRP A 179 -18.32 -1.16 58.71
CA TRP A 179 -18.38 0.08 57.95
C TRP A 179 -18.60 1.27 58.90
N ASP A 180 -17.50 1.82 59.44
CA ASP A 180 -17.47 3.16 60.02
C ASP A 180 -17.63 4.20 58.89
N ASP A 181 -18.05 5.44 59.20
CA ASP A 181 -18.27 6.51 58.22
C ASP A 181 -17.06 6.72 57.29
N LYS A 182 -15.85 6.45 57.79
CA LYS A 182 -14.60 6.45 57.01
C LYS A 182 -14.54 5.40 55.90
N GLY A 183 -15.04 4.19 56.12
CA GLY A 183 -15.05 3.11 55.12
C GLY A 183 -15.99 3.41 53.95
N ILE A 184 -17.16 4.01 54.26
CA ILE A 184 -18.12 4.47 53.26
C ILE A 184 -17.50 5.59 52.41
N MET A 185 -16.84 6.57 53.06
CA MET A 185 -16.14 7.67 52.38
C MET A 185 -15.01 7.20 51.47
N ILE A 186 -14.23 6.18 51.87
CA ILE A 186 -13.16 5.64 51.02
C ILE A 186 -13.74 4.89 49.82
N SER A 187 -14.79 4.08 50.02
CA SER A 187 -15.42 3.34 48.91
C SER A 187 -16.06 4.27 47.87
N SER A 188 -16.71 5.35 48.31
CA SER A 188 -17.32 6.34 47.42
C SER A 188 -16.26 7.12 46.65
N LEU A 189 -15.13 7.47 47.28
CA LEU A 189 -14.01 8.13 46.62
C LEU A 189 -13.39 7.24 45.52
N VAL A 190 -13.21 5.94 45.80
CA VAL A 190 -12.72 4.97 44.80
C VAL A 190 -13.71 4.81 43.64
N GLY A 191 -15.02 4.79 43.93
CA GLY A 191 -16.08 4.77 42.90
C GLY A 191 -16.09 6.04 42.03
N ILE A 192 -15.88 7.22 42.62
CA ILE A 192 -15.81 8.48 41.88
C ILE A 192 -14.57 8.52 40.99
N MET A 193 -13.41 8.11 41.52
CA MET A 193 -12.15 8.11 40.75
C MET A 193 -12.19 7.14 39.57
N THR A 194 -12.78 5.95 39.76
CA THR A 194 -12.93 4.97 38.68
C THR A 194 -13.91 5.42 37.61
N THR A 195 -15.06 6.01 37.98
CA THR A 195 -16.02 6.54 37.00
C THR A 195 -15.46 7.72 36.20
N LEU A 196 -14.64 8.58 36.83
CA LEU A 196 -13.95 9.68 36.16
C LEU A 196 -12.88 9.19 35.17
N SER A 197 -12.10 8.16 35.52
CA SER A 197 -11.15 7.51 34.60
C SER A 197 -11.87 6.92 33.38
N ILE A 198 -13.00 6.23 33.58
CA ILE A 198 -13.81 5.66 32.48
C ILE A 198 -14.34 6.76 31.56
N ALA A 199 -14.84 7.87 32.12
CA ALA A 199 -15.36 8.99 31.34
C ALA A 199 -14.26 9.67 30.49
N THR A 200 -13.08 9.89 31.07
CA THR A 200 -11.94 10.49 30.35
C THR A 200 -11.40 9.59 29.24
N LEU A 201 -11.36 8.28 29.44
CA LEU A 201 -10.92 7.34 28.40
C LEU A 201 -11.99 7.11 27.33
N SER A 202 -13.26 7.10 27.70
CA SER A 202 -14.38 7.02 26.75
C SER A 202 -14.45 8.25 25.83
N THR A 203 -14.26 9.44 26.39
CA THR A 203 -14.21 10.69 25.60
C THR A 203 -12.99 10.74 24.68
N SER A 204 -11.82 10.33 25.17
CA SER A 204 -10.62 10.14 24.36
C SER A 204 -10.88 9.15 23.21
N TYR A 205 -11.49 7.99 23.48
CA TYR A 205 -11.85 6.99 22.47
C TYR A 205 -12.79 7.54 21.38
N LEU A 206 -13.88 8.20 21.78
CA LEU A 206 -14.85 8.78 20.85
C LEU A 206 -14.21 9.84 19.96
N SER A 207 -13.30 10.66 20.50
CA SER A 207 -12.57 11.66 19.72
C SER A 207 -11.70 11.03 18.63
N ILE A 208 -10.99 9.95 18.97
CA ILE A 208 -10.14 9.21 18.02
C ILE A 208 -11.02 8.50 16.99
N MET A 209 -12.17 7.95 17.38
CA MET A 209 -13.11 7.30 16.46
C MET A 209 -13.75 8.29 15.48
N LYS A 210 -14.10 9.50 15.94
CA LYS A 210 -14.64 10.58 15.10
C LYS A 210 -13.61 11.05 14.07
N ARG A 211 -12.36 11.28 14.49
CA ARG A 211 -11.25 11.62 13.58
C ARG A 211 -11.02 10.50 12.55
N ARG A 212 -11.08 9.24 12.97
CA ARG A 212 -10.94 8.06 12.09
C ARG A 212 -12.04 7.99 11.03
N ARG A 213 -13.29 8.36 11.36
CA ARG A 213 -14.42 8.39 10.42
C ARG A 213 -14.24 9.46 9.34
N GLN A 214 -13.72 10.63 9.72
CA GLN A 214 -13.44 11.72 8.77
C GLN A 214 -12.34 11.34 7.75
N GLU A 215 -11.27 10.68 8.20
CA GLU A 215 -10.21 10.20 7.31
C GLU A 215 -10.72 9.18 6.28
N ASP A 216 -11.63 8.28 6.69
CA ASP A 216 -12.22 7.28 5.79
C ASP A 216 -13.19 7.94 4.78
N GLU A 217 -13.92 9.01 5.17
CA GLU A 217 -14.77 9.82 4.27
C GLU A 217 -13.96 10.61 3.24
N GLU A 218 -12.88 11.27 3.65
CA GLU A 218 -11.96 11.99 2.74
C GLU A 218 -11.33 11.03 1.71
N GLU A 219 -11.03 9.80 2.12
CA GLU A 219 -10.47 8.78 1.24
C GLU A 219 -11.48 8.34 0.17
N ILE A 220 -12.74 8.07 0.54
CA ILE A 220 -13.81 7.74 -0.41
C ILE A 220 -14.00 8.88 -1.42
N GLU A 221 -13.95 10.13 -0.96
CA GLU A 221 -14.07 11.30 -1.81
C GLU A 221 -12.90 11.40 -2.81
N PHE A 222 -11.67 11.14 -2.36
CA PHE A 222 -10.48 11.11 -3.22
C PHE A 222 -10.58 10.02 -4.31
N TYR A 223 -11.02 8.80 -3.96
CA TYR A 223 -11.25 7.73 -4.93
C TYR A 223 -12.34 8.11 -5.94
N SER A 224 -13.44 8.70 -5.47
CA SER A 224 -14.51 9.20 -6.33
C SER A 224 -13.99 10.24 -7.33
N ARG A 225 -13.17 11.20 -6.89
CA ARG A 225 -12.55 12.21 -7.78
C ARG A 225 -11.61 11.59 -8.81
N ARG A 226 -10.78 10.61 -8.42
CA ARG A 226 -9.88 9.91 -9.35
C ARG A 226 -10.64 9.09 -10.39
N LEU A 227 -11.67 8.38 -9.95
CA LEU A 227 -12.54 7.62 -10.84
C LEU A 227 -13.25 8.54 -11.82
N LYS A 228 -13.80 9.67 -11.35
CA LYS A 228 -14.40 10.69 -12.22
C LYS A 228 -13.44 11.21 -13.29
N ARG A 229 -12.18 11.48 -12.94
CA ARG A 229 -11.15 11.91 -13.92
C ARG A 229 -10.72 10.81 -14.91
N ALA A 230 -10.86 9.54 -14.54
CA ALA A 230 -10.52 8.43 -15.41
C ALA A 230 -11.66 8.08 -16.39
N ILE A 231 -12.91 8.31 -15.97
CA ILE A 231 -14.12 8.04 -16.75
C ILE A 231 -14.49 9.23 -17.65
N VAL A 232 -14.32 10.46 -17.16
CA VAL A 232 -14.55 11.68 -17.92
C VAL A 232 -13.19 12.19 -18.38
N PRO A 233 -12.81 12.03 -19.67
CA PRO A 233 -11.71 12.80 -20.21
C PRO A 233 -12.04 14.27 -19.94
N GLU A 234 -11.15 15.01 -19.28
CA GLU A 234 -11.28 16.47 -19.25
C GLU A 234 -11.27 16.93 -20.70
N GLU A 235 -12.44 17.22 -21.26
CA GLU A 235 -12.57 17.97 -22.50
C GLU A 235 -11.85 19.29 -22.25
N SER A 236 -10.64 19.38 -22.79
CA SER A 236 -9.97 20.65 -22.96
C SER A 236 -10.97 21.56 -23.65
N LYS A 237 -11.33 22.66 -22.98
CA LYS A 237 -12.09 23.75 -23.59
C LYS A 237 -11.23 24.35 -24.70
N GLN A 238 -11.23 23.73 -25.87
CA GLN A 238 -10.76 24.31 -27.12
C GLN A 238 -11.99 24.66 -27.97
N PRO A 239 -12.05 25.87 -28.55
CA PRO A 239 -13.19 26.28 -29.34
C PRO A 239 -13.29 25.39 -30.58
N GLN A 240 -14.52 24.92 -30.84
CA GLN A 240 -14.90 24.12 -31.99
C GLN A 240 -14.32 24.67 -33.30
N ASN A 241 -13.67 23.78 -34.06
CA ASN A 241 -13.85 23.73 -35.51
C ASN A 241 -13.39 22.38 -36.06
N ASN A 242 -14.35 21.49 -36.30
CA ASN A 242 -14.69 20.95 -37.63
C ASN A 242 -15.40 19.61 -37.51
N LYS A 243 -16.51 19.50 -38.21
CA LYS A 243 -17.37 18.33 -38.35
C LYS A 243 -16.66 17.24 -39.16
N SER A 244 -16.53 16.04 -38.61
CA SER A 244 -16.94 14.78 -39.25
C SER A 244 -16.63 13.58 -38.34
N GLY A 245 -17.66 12.79 -38.00
CA GLY A 245 -17.55 11.49 -37.31
C GLY A 245 -17.95 11.53 -35.84
N ASN A 246 -19.24 11.45 -35.51
CA ASN A 246 -19.72 11.55 -34.11
C ASN A 246 -20.94 10.67 -33.83
N GLU A 247 -20.87 9.39 -34.23
CA GLU A 247 -21.96 8.42 -33.97
C GLU A 247 -21.53 7.29 -33.00
N GLU A 248 -20.25 6.88 -33.02
CA GLU A 248 -19.70 5.92 -32.06
C GLU A 248 -19.43 6.54 -30.68
N THR A 249 -18.78 7.70 -30.64
CA THR A 249 -18.54 8.50 -29.42
C THR A 249 -19.84 8.88 -28.69
N LYS A 250 -20.92 9.13 -29.44
CA LYS A 250 -22.23 9.45 -28.85
C LYS A 250 -22.89 8.23 -28.19
N LYS A 251 -22.67 7.02 -28.73
CA LYS A 251 -23.12 5.76 -28.14
C LYS A 251 -22.28 5.37 -26.92
N GLU A 252 -20.98 5.64 -26.95
CA GLU A 252 -20.08 5.42 -25.80
C GLU A 252 -20.39 6.36 -24.64
N ILE A 253 -20.67 7.64 -24.92
CA ILE A 253 -21.10 8.61 -23.89
C ILE A 253 -22.46 8.24 -23.31
N ASP A 254 -23.41 7.75 -24.12
CA ASP A 254 -24.71 7.26 -23.64
C ASP A 254 -24.56 5.99 -22.77
N ALA A 255 -23.68 5.06 -23.17
CA ALA A 255 -23.39 3.86 -22.39
C ALA A 255 -22.72 4.18 -21.05
N LEU A 256 -21.76 5.12 -21.05
CA LEU A 256 -21.10 5.60 -19.83
C LEU A 256 -22.08 6.36 -18.92
N GLY A 257 -22.95 7.18 -19.48
CA GLY A 257 -24.01 7.87 -18.73
C GLY A 257 -24.97 6.90 -18.04
N ARG A 258 -25.39 5.84 -18.74
CA ARG A 258 -26.23 4.76 -18.17
C ARG A 258 -25.50 3.95 -17.10
N MET A 259 -24.20 3.68 -17.27
CA MET A 259 -23.37 3.04 -16.23
C MET A 259 -23.20 3.92 -14.99
N MET A 260 -23.09 5.25 -15.16
CA MET A 260 -22.94 6.18 -14.06
C MET A 260 -24.21 6.26 -13.19
N ILE A 261 -25.39 6.26 -13.82
CA ILE A 261 -26.69 6.17 -13.13
C ILE A 261 -26.76 4.89 -12.29
N ASN A 262 -26.35 3.75 -12.85
CA ASN A 262 -26.30 2.47 -12.12
C ASN A 262 -25.33 2.47 -10.92
N LEU A 263 -24.22 3.23 -10.99
CA LEU A 263 -23.27 3.32 -9.89
C LEU A 263 -23.79 4.20 -8.74
N GLU A 264 -24.56 5.24 -9.05
CA GLU A 264 -25.25 6.06 -8.05
C GLU A 264 -26.29 5.21 -7.29
N ASP A 265 -27.04 4.35 -7.99
CA ASP A 265 -27.99 3.40 -7.40
C ASP A 265 -27.30 2.34 -6.53
N ILE A 266 -26.15 1.80 -6.94
CA ILE A 266 -25.36 0.86 -6.12
C ILE A 266 -24.85 1.54 -4.84
N LYS A 267 -24.45 2.82 -4.93
CA LYS A 267 -24.02 3.59 -3.77
C LYS A 267 -25.18 3.82 -2.79
N GLU A 268 -26.38 4.09 -3.30
CA GLU A 268 -27.61 4.18 -2.49
C GLU A 268 -27.97 2.85 -1.83
N PHE A 269 -27.79 1.73 -2.52
CA PHE A 269 -28.01 0.40 -1.96
C PHE A 269 -27.03 0.08 -0.81
N TYR A 270 -25.76 0.49 -0.95
CA TYR A 270 -24.75 0.32 0.09
C TYR A 270 -24.98 1.21 1.31
N THR A 271 -25.49 2.43 1.13
CA THR A 271 -25.84 3.31 2.26
C THR A 271 -27.10 2.85 2.98
N TRP A 272 -28.04 2.18 2.30
CA TRP A 272 -29.22 1.58 2.92
C TRP A 272 -28.91 0.28 3.68
N SER A 273 -28.02 -0.57 3.13
CA SER A 273 -27.60 -1.83 3.77
C SER A 273 -26.76 -1.65 5.05
N GLN A 274 -26.23 -0.45 5.32
CA GLN A 274 -25.43 -0.15 6.51
C GLN A 274 -26.22 0.56 7.62
N LYS A 275 -27.53 0.76 7.43
CA LYS A 275 -28.43 1.34 8.43
C LYS A 275 -29.18 0.23 9.17
#